data_AF-A0A8C2VF30-F1
#
_entry.id   AF-A0A8C2VF30-F1
#
_cell.length_a   1.000
_cell.length_b   1.000
_cell.length_c   1.000
_cell.angle_alpha   90.00
_cell.angle_beta   90.00
_cell.angle_gamma   90.00
#
_symmetry.space_group_name_H-M   'P 1'
#
loop_
_entity.id
_entity.type
_entity.pdbx_description
1 polymer ?
#
loop_
_entity_poly.entity_id
_entity_poly.type
_entity_poly.pdbx_seq_one_letter_code
_entity_poly.pdbx_strand_id
1 'polypeptide(L)'
;RAPRRAPLGRARAGPGGPPLLLPSMLMFAVIVASSGLLLMIERGILADMKPLPLHPPSREGAAWRATAPKPGAPSPEAGDSDQRVLQDVRNRTLRAVCRQPGMPRDPWDLPVGQRRTLLRHILVLAGVLDSVDVRLKMDHRSDLVFLADLRPEEIRYRLQHYFKFLFVRDPLERLLSAYRNKFGEIREYQQRYGAEIVRRYRPGAGPSPAGDDVTFTEFLRYLVEEDPERMNEHWMPVYHLCQPCAVHYNFVGTYERLEADANQVLEWVGAPPHVRFPARQAWYRPASPESLHYHLCSVPRALLQDVLPKYILDFSLFAYPLPNVTREACHQ
;
A
#
# COMPACT_ATOMS: atom_id res chain seq x y z
N ARG A 1 -1.89 -72.52 -38.31
CA ARG A 1 -1.70 -71.05 -38.34
C ARG A 1 -1.21 -70.63 -36.95
N ALA A 2 0.08 -70.28 -36.86
CA ALA A 2 0.79 -69.47 -35.85
C ALA A 2 0.70 -69.80 -34.33
N PRO A 3 1.78 -69.59 -33.55
CA PRO A 3 2.01 -70.19 -32.24
C PRO A 3 1.80 -69.26 -31.03
N ARG A 4 1.76 -69.86 -29.83
CA ARG A 4 1.84 -69.21 -28.50
C ARG A 4 3.03 -68.25 -28.39
N ARG A 5 2.85 -67.09 -27.73
CA ARG A 5 3.92 -66.29 -27.10
C ARG A 5 3.50 -65.73 -25.74
N ALA A 6 4.47 -65.78 -24.83
CA ALA A 6 4.47 -65.42 -23.42
C ALA A 6 4.66 -63.88 -23.20
N PRO A 7 4.74 -63.38 -21.94
CA PRO A 7 4.53 -61.97 -21.58
C PRO A 7 5.79 -61.11 -21.74
N LEU A 8 5.58 -59.82 -22.04
CA LEU A 8 6.59 -58.74 -22.13
C LEU A 8 5.90 -57.45 -21.66
N GLY A 9 6.42 -56.59 -20.78
CA GLY A 9 7.67 -56.56 -20.05
C GLY A 9 7.63 -55.36 -19.08
N ARG A 10 8.33 -55.49 -17.95
CA ARG A 10 8.65 -54.38 -17.03
C ARG A 10 9.46 -53.32 -17.79
N ALA A 11 8.94 -52.10 -17.90
CA ALA A 11 9.75 -50.92 -18.17
C ALA A 11 10.24 -50.36 -16.82
N ARG A 12 11.56 -50.38 -16.63
CA ARG A 12 12.27 -49.64 -15.57
C ARG A 12 12.04 -48.14 -15.80
N ALA A 13 11.35 -47.47 -14.89
CA ALA A 13 11.53 -46.03 -14.70
C ALA A 13 12.80 -45.85 -13.83
N GLY A 14 13.78 -45.12 -14.35
CA GLY A 14 14.98 -44.73 -13.59
C GLY A 14 14.64 -43.80 -12.42
N PRO A 15 15.60 -43.52 -11.53
CA PRO A 15 15.39 -42.63 -10.39
C PRO A 15 15.34 -41.18 -10.88
N GLY A 16 14.20 -40.77 -11.43
CA GLY A 16 13.85 -39.37 -11.56
C GLY A 16 13.43 -38.88 -10.18
N GLY A 17 14.31 -38.13 -9.51
CA GLY A 17 14.00 -37.47 -8.24
C GLY A 17 12.70 -36.66 -8.34
N PRO A 18 12.01 -36.41 -7.21
CA PRO A 18 10.79 -35.62 -7.23
C PRO A 18 11.09 -34.26 -7.86
N PRO A 19 10.14 -33.68 -8.63
CA PRO A 19 10.30 -32.32 -9.12
C PRO A 19 10.53 -31.43 -7.90
N LEU A 20 11.66 -30.72 -7.91
CA LEU A 20 11.99 -29.69 -6.94
C LEU A 20 10.88 -28.65 -6.97
N LEU A 21 9.91 -28.79 -6.06
CA LEU A 21 8.94 -27.76 -5.73
C LEU A 21 9.74 -26.64 -5.06
N LEU A 22 10.09 -25.62 -5.84
CA LEU A 22 10.65 -24.36 -5.35
C LEU A 22 9.70 -23.79 -4.29
N PRO A 23 10.20 -23.26 -3.16
CA PRO A 23 9.37 -22.71 -2.11
C PRO A 23 8.63 -21.48 -2.63
N SER A 24 7.35 -21.69 -2.85
CA SER A 24 6.29 -20.72 -3.11
C SER A 24 6.38 -19.53 -2.16
N MET A 25 6.22 -18.34 -2.71
CA MET A 25 6.44 -17.08 -2.00
C MET A 25 5.19 -16.68 -1.24
N LEU A 26 5.41 -16.21 -0.02
CA LEU A 26 4.39 -15.86 0.94
C LEU A 26 4.14 -14.34 0.88
N MET A 27 2.89 -13.85 0.76
CA MET A 27 2.61 -12.48 0.28
C MET A 27 1.74 -11.57 1.16
N PHE A 28 2.16 -10.30 1.33
CA PHE A 28 1.37 -9.20 1.92
C PHE A 28 1.31 -7.97 1.04
N ALA A 29 0.19 -7.25 1.13
CA ALA A 29 0.01 -5.88 0.64
C ALA A 29 -0.34 -4.94 1.79
N VAL A 30 0.22 -3.74 1.82
CA VAL A 30 -0.25 -2.66 2.72
C VAL A 30 -0.80 -1.51 1.89
N ILE A 31 -2.10 -1.27 2.08
CA ILE A 31 -2.90 -0.27 1.38
C ILE A 31 -2.92 0.98 2.25
N VAL A 32 -2.40 2.10 1.74
CA VAL A 32 -2.92 3.40 2.15
C VAL A 32 -3.59 4.02 0.95
N ALA A 33 -4.92 3.88 0.97
CA ALA A 33 -5.88 4.78 0.37
C ALA A 33 -5.48 5.42 -0.98
N SER A 34 -5.58 4.65 -2.05
CA SER A 34 -6.16 5.23 -3.26
C SER A 34 -6.81 4.15 -4.11
N SER A 35 -7.82 4.59 -4.86
CA SER A 35 -8.64 3.82 -5.78
C SER A 35 -7.83 2.93 -6.75
N GLY A 36 -6.58 3.27 -7.06
CA GLY A 36 -5.72 2.52 -7.99
C GLY A 36 -5.21 1.17 -7.48
N LEU A 37 -4.87 1.06 -6.18
CA LEU A 37 -4.44 -0.22 -5.59
C LEU A 37 -5.66 -1.07 -5.17
N LEU A 38 -6.75 -0.39 -4.80
CA LEU A 38 -8.07 -1.00 -4.63
C LEU A 38 -8.50 -1.72 -5.91
N LEU A 39 -8.17 -1.16 -7.08
CA LEU A 39 -8.41 -1.81 -8.37
C LEU A 39 -7.61 -3.11 -8.59
N MET A 40 -6.42 -3.28 -8.00
CA MET A 40 -5.71 -4.57 -8.01
C MET A 40 -6.45 -5.65 -7.20
N ILE A 41 -7.16 -5.23 -6.15
CA ILE A 41 -8.07 -6.08 -5.39
C ILE A 41 -9.31 -6.35 -6.23
N GLU A 42 -9.98 -5.31 -6.73
CA GLU A 42 -11.19 -5.41 -7.55
C GLU A 42 -11.00 -6.18 -8.86
N ARG A 43 -9.77 -6.28 -9.40
CA ARG A 43 -9.49 -6.78 -10.77
C ARG A 43 -8.19 -7.59 -10.92
N GLY A 44 -7.73 -8.37 -9.93
CA GLY A 44 -6.98 -9.58 -10.32
C GLY A 44 -5.67 -10.03 -9.67
N ILE A 45 -5.28 -9.57 -8.49
CA ILE A 45 -4.10 -10.17 -7.84
C ILE A 45 -4.44 -11.42 -7.03
N LEU A 46 -5.71 -11.61 -6.73
CA LEU A 46 -6.19 -12.73 -5.92
C LEU A 46 -6.57 -13.95 -6.74
N ALA A 47 -6.30 -14.00 -8.06
CA ALA A 47 -6.77 -15.09 -8.92
C ALA A 47 -5.97 -16.41 -8.76
N ASP A 48 -4.65 -16.32 -8.55
CA ASP A 48 -3.76 -17.47 -8.74
C ASP A 48 -2.70 -17.67 -7.63
N MET A 49 -2.69 -16.81 -6.60
CA MET A 49 -1.72 -16.91 -5.51
C MET A 49 -2.22 -17.86 -4.42
N LYS A 50 -1.97 -19.17 -4.57
CA LYS A 50 -2.34 -20.16 -3.54
C LYS A 50 -1.71 -19.79 -2.18
N PRO A 51 -2.51 -19.72 -1.09
CA PRO A 51 -1.97 -19.55 0.25
C PRO A 51 -1.21 -20.81 0.66
N LEU A 52 -0.03 -20.64 1.25
CA LEU A 52 0.80 -21.78 1.66
C LEU A 52 0.35 -22.42 2.98
N PRO A 53 0.71 -23.70 3.20
CA PRO A 53 0.42 -24.39 4.45
C PRO A 53 1.15 -23.75 5.64
N LEU A 54 0.54 -23.91 6.82
CA LEU A 54 0.97 -23.37 8.12
C LEU A 54 2.38 -23.82 8.58
N HIS A 55 2.98 -24.84 7.95
CA HIS A 55 4.30 -25.38 8.29
C HIS A 55 5.06 -25.89 7.05
N PRO A 56 6.06 -25.16 6.51
CA PRO A 56 7.00 -25.71 5.55
C PRO A 56 8.03 -26.61 6.30
N PRO A 57 8.51 -27.71 5.69
CA PRO A 57 9.50 -28.57 6.33
C PRO A 57 10.78 -27.80 6.62
N SER A 58 11.29 -27.97 7.83
CA SER A 58 12.48 -27.30 8.35
C SER A 58 13.72 -27.67 7.54
N ARG A 59 14.16 -26.80 6.62
CA ARG A 59 15.57 -26.50 6.34
C ARG A 59 15.71 -25.42 5.27
N GLU A 60 16.75 -24.61 5.49
CA GLU A 60 17.34 -23.57 4.64
C GLU A 60 16.86 -22.14 4.89
N GLY A 61 17.74 -21.39 5.56
CA GLY A 61 17.64 -19.95 5.73
C GLY A 61 17.77 -19.25 4.38
N ALA A 62 16.69 -18.61 3.94
CA ALA A 62 16.68 -17.75 2.77
C ALA A 62 17.34 -16.40 3.10
N ALA A 63 18.67 -16.36 3.01
CA ALA A 63 19.43 -15.13 2.90
C ALA A 63 19.25 -14.57 1.49
N TRP A 64 18.42 -13.53 1.34
CA TRP A 64 18.30 -12.80 0.08
C TRP A 64 19.58 -12.02 -0.19
N ARG A 65 20.44 -12.52 -1.08
CA ARG A 65 21.40 -11.69 -1.80
C ARG A 65 20.68 -11.15 -3.03
N ALA A 66 20.59 -9.82 -3.12
CA ALA A 66 20.23 -9.14 -4.36
C ALA A 66 21.13 -9.68 -5.48
N THR A 67 20.54 -10.34 -6.48
CA THR A 67 21.24 -10.68 -7.71
C THR A 67 21.65 -9.39 -8.39
N ALA A 68 22.96 -9.22 -8.59
CA ALA A 68 23.52 -8.12 -9.36
C ALA A 68 22.92 -8.10 -10.78
N PRO A 69 22.82 -6.93 -11.44
CA PRO A 69 22.29 -6.83 -12.79
C PRO A 69 23.08 -7.71 -13.76
N LYS A 70 22.37 -8.37 -14.69
CA LYS A 70 23.01 -9.10 -15.79
C LYS A 70 23.88 -8.13 -16.62
N PRO A 71 25.10 -8.51 -17.05
CA PRO A 71 25.91 -7.67 -17.93
C PRO A 71 25.22 -7.56 -19.29
N GLY A 72 24.92 -6.33 -19.73
CA GLY A 72 24.28 -6.05 -21.02
C GLY A 72 22.93 -5.34 -20.98
N ALA A 73 22.46 -4.89 -19.80
CA ALA A 73 21.31 -4.00 -19.73
C ALA A 73 21.65 -2.63 -20.35
N PRO A 74 20.74 -2.01 -21.13
CA PRO A 74 20.93 -0.65 -21.62
C PRO A 74 21.18 0.31 -20.45
N SER A 75 22.00 1.33 -20.70
CA SER A 75 22.30 2.40 -19.75
C SER A 75 21.02 2.88 -19.06
N PRO A 76 20.98 3.07 -17.73
CA PRO A 76 19.83 3.65 -17.06
C PRO A 76 19.49 4.98 -17.74
N GLU A 77 18.26 5.15 -18.19
CA GLU A 77 17.76 6.47 -18.59
C GLU A 77 17.89 7.43 -17.40
N ALA A 78 18.06 8.74 -17.63
CA ALA A 78 18.26 9.73 -16.55
C ALA A 78 17.15 9.68 -15.48
N GLY A 79 15.92 9.30 -15.86
CA GLY A 79 14.81 9.07 -14.92
C GLY A 79 14.98 7.84 -14.02
N ASP A 80 15.71 6.81 -14.46
CA ASP A 80 16.01 5.63 -13.64
C ASP A 80 17.13 5.92 -12.63
N SER A 81 18.08 6.79 -12.94
CA SER A 81 19.11 7.21 -11.98
C SER A 81 18.54 8.03 -10.83
N ASP A 82 17.72 9.04 -11.12
CA ASP A 82 17.11 9.89 -10.08
C ASP A 82 16.20 9.08 -9.17
N GLN A 83 15.46 8.13 -9.74
CA GLN A 83 14.59 7.24 -8.98
C GLN A 83 15.38 6.30 -8.06
N ARG A 84 16.51 5.75 -8.52
CA ARG A 84 17.39 4.95 -7.66
C ARG A 84 17.95 5.77 -6.51
N VAL A 85 18.29 7.05 -6.75
CA VAL A 85 18.74 7.97 -5.71
C VAL A 85 17.63 8.19 -4.68
N LEU A 86 16.38 8.46 -5.09
CA LEU A 86 15.25 8.62 -4.17
C LEU A 86 14.99 7.34 -3.36
N GLN A 87 15.03 6.18 -3.98
CA GLN A 87 14.88 4.89 -3.30
C GLN A 87 16.00 4.66 -2.26
N ASP A 88 17.24 5.02 -2.58
CA ASP A 88 18.38 4.93 -1.67
C ASP A 88 18.26 5.90 -0.50
N VAL A 89 17.90 7.16 -0.77
CA VAL A 89 17.63 8.18 0.26
C VAL A 89 16.57 7.68 1.22
N ARG A 90 15.43 7.22 0.69
CA ARG A 90 14.33 6.64 1.47
C ARG A 90 14.79 5.48 2.36
N ASN A 91 15.49 4.51 1.78
CA ASN A 91 15.97 3.33 2.50
C ASN A 91 16.97 3.70 3.62
N ARG A 92 17.85 4.68 3.37
CA ARG A 92 18.78 5.20 4.37
C ARG A 92 18.03 5.93 5.49
N THR A 93 17.08 6.79 5.15
CA THR A 93 16.28 7.54 6.12
C THR A 93 15.44 6.61 6.99
N LEU A 94 14.73 5.64 6.41
CA LEU A 94 14.01 4.60 7.15
C LEU A 94 14.91 3.89 8.16
N ARG A 95 16.09 3.43 7.73
CA ARG A 95 17.06 2.77 8.64
C ARG A 95 17.55 3.73 9.73
N ALA A 96 17.83 4.98 9.40
CA ALA A 96 18.36 5.95 10.35
C ALA A 96 17.33 6.35 11.41
N VAL A 97 16.09 6.62 10.99
CA VAL A 97 14.99 7.00 11.88
C VAL A 97 14.55 5.81 12.73
N CYS A 98 14.28 4.64 12.12
CA CYS A 98 13.77 3.48 12.84
C CYS A 98 14.80 2.82 13.78
N ARG A 99 16.09 3.19 13.69
CA ARG A 99 17.12 2.75 14.64
C ARG A 99 17.28 3.67 15.84
N GLN A 100 16.62 4.83 15.86
CA GLN A 100 16.69 5.74 17.00
C GLN A 100 16.12 5.09 18.27
N PRO A 101 16.64 5.45 19.46
CA PRO A 101 16.08 5.01 20.73
C PRO A 101 14.59 5.37 20.83
N GLY A 102 13.77 4.44 21.35
CA GLY A 102 12.33 4.64 21.51
C GLY A 102 11.48 4.29 20.27
N MET A 103 12.10 3.98 19.13
CA MET A 103 11.35 3.50 17.96
C MET A 103 10.97 2.01 18.12
N PRO A 104 9.73 1.63 17.72
CA PRO A 104 9.29 0.25 17.77
C PRO A 104 10.09 -0.58 16.75
N ARG A 105 10.45 -1.81 17.12
CA ARG A 105 11.19 -2.75 16.25
C ARG A 105 10.34 -3.95 15.86
N ASP A 106 9.28 -4.19 16.60
CA ASP A 106 8.31 -5.25 16.37
C ASP A 106 6.88 -4.70 16.58
N PRO A 107 5.86 -5.21 15.87
CA PRO A 107 4.50 -4.71 16.02
C PRO A 107 3.93 -4.86 17.43
N TRP A 108 4.51 -5.73 18.27
CA TRP A 108 4.12 -5.87 19.67
C TRP A 108 4.76 -4.84 20.61
N ASP A 109 5.75 -4.06 20.15
CA ASP A 109 6.29 -2.90 20.88
C ASP A 109 5.33 -1.69 20.83
N LEU A 110 4.39 -1.70 19.88
CA LEU A 110 3.43 -0.62 19.67
C LEU A 110 2.37 -0.56 20.79
N PRO A 111 1.88 0.64 21.15
CA PRO A 111 0.67 0.80 21.93
C PRO A 111 -0.50 0.00 21.34
N VAL A 112 -1.41 -0.48 22.21
CA VAL A 112 -2.53 -1.35 21.79
C VAL A 112 -3.37 -0.71 20.67
N GLY A 113 -3.60 0.61 20.74
CA GLY A 113 -4.32 1.36 19.72
C GLY A 113 -3.62 1.29 18.36
N GLN A 114 -2.34 1.65 18.32
CA GLN A 114 -1.52 1.62 17.10
C GLN A 114 -1.36 0.21 16.52
N ARG A 115 -1.10 -0.79 17.37
CA ARG A 115 -1.02 -2.20 16.94
C ARG A 115 -2.33 -2.66 16.32
N ARG A 116 -3.47 -2.33 16.93
CA ARG A 116 -4.79 -2.68 16.40
C ARG A 116 -5.04 -1.99 15.06
N THR A 117 -4.69 -0.71 14.94
CA THR A 117 -4.79 0.03 13.67
C THR A 117 -3.94 -0.63 12.60
N LEU A 118 -2.66 -0.91 12.87
CA LEU A 118 -1.77 -1.60 11.95
C LEU A 118 -2.34 -2.93 11.44
N LEU A 119 -2.72 -3.83 12.35
CA LEU A 119 -3.19 -5.17 11.98
C LEU A 119 -4.51 -5.16 11.19
N ARG A 120 -5.36 -4.15 11.39
CA ARG A 120 -6.61 -3.98 10.63
C ARG A 120 -6.42 -3.47 9.20
N HIS A 121 -5.23 -2.97 8.85
CA HIS A 121 -4.98 -2.36 7.54
C HIS A 121 -3.88 -3.07 6.74
N ILE A 122 -3.22 -4.09 7.31
CA ILE A 122 -2.34 -4.99 6.55
C ILE A 122 -3.19 -6.10 5.93
N LEU A 123 -3.28 -6.08 4.60
CA LEU A 123 -3.99 -7.07 3.81
C LEU A 123 -3.11 -8.30 3.56
N VAL A 124 -3.71 -9.48 3.75
CA VAL A 124 -3.14 -10.78 3.42
C VAL A 124 -3.68 -11.21 2.06
N LEU A 125 -2.81 -11.27 1.06
CA LEU A 125 -3.19 -11.75 -0.26
C LEU A 125 -3.23 -13.28 -0.22
N ALA A 126 -4.44 -13.84 -0.20
CA ALA A 126 -4.68 -15.28 -0.05
C ALA A 126 -5.26 -15.97 -1.30
N GLY A 127 -5.26 -15.30 -2.46
CA GLY A 127 -5.63 -15.93 -3.73
C GLY A 127 -7.06 -16.45 -3.81
N VAL A 128 -8.05 -15.65 -3.35
CA VAL A 128 -9.45 -16.09 -3.16
C VAL A 128 -10.34 -15.87 -4.40
N LEU A 129 -9.87 -15.18 -5.44
CA LEU A 129 -10.66 -14.96 -6.66
C LEU A 129 -10.27 -15.99 -7.74
N ASP A 130 -11.12 -16.23 -8.73
CA ASP A 130 -10.83 -17.17 -9.83
C ASP A 130 -10.44 -16.44 -11.15
N SER A 131 -10.55 -15.10 -11.21
CA SER A 131 -10.27 -14.32 -12.43
C SER A 131 -10.02 -12.84 -12.15
N VAL A 132 -9.22 -12.22 -13.03
CA VAL A 132 -8.93 -10.78 -13.08
C VAL A 132 -10.01 -9.96 -13.81
N ASP A 133 -10.86 -10.64 -14.59
CA ASP A 133 -11.86 -10.04 -15.49
C ASP A 133 -13.26 -9.90 -14.87
N VAL A 134 -13.40 -10.16 -13.56
CA VAL A 134 -14.68 -10.13 -12.87
C VAL A 134 -15.20 -8.68 -12.79
N ARG A 135 -16.38 -8.41 -13.35
CA ARG A 135 -17.03 -7.09 -13.34
C ARG A 135 -17.74 -6.75 -12.01
N LEU A 136 -17.53 -7.52 -10.95
CA LEU A 136 -18.15 -7.31 -9.64
C LEU A 136 -17.30 -6.36 -8.78
N LYS A 137 -17.95 -5.35 -8.20
CA LYS A 137 -17.35 -4.49 -7.18
C LYS A 137 -17.23 -5.33 -5.90
N MET A 138 -16.00 -5.59 -5.46
CA MET A 138 -15.76 -6.33 -4.21
C MET A 138 -16.23 -5.52 -3.00
N ASP A 139 -16.73 -6.21 -1.98
CA ASP A 139 -16.99 -5.62 -0.68
C ASP A 139 -15.73 -5.72 0.18
N HIS A 140 -15.12 -4.56 0.47
CA HIS A 140 -13.91 -4.44 1.27
C HIS A 140 -14.06 -4.97 2.71
N ARG A 141 -15.28 -5.27 3.17
CA ARG A 141 -15.55 -5.85 4.50
C ARG A 141 -15.65 -7.36 4.53
N SER A 142 -16.01 -8.02 3.42
CA SER A 142 -16.23 -9.46 3.40
C SER A 142 -15.22 -10.23 2.54
N ASP A 143 -14.62 -9.57 1.56
CA ASP A 143 -13.87 -10.25 0.51
C ASP A 143 -12.34 -10.19 0.72
N LEU A 144 -11.90 -9.60 1.83
CA LEU A 144 -10.50 -9.34 2.16
C LEU A 144 -10.14 -9.88 3.53
N VAL A 145 -8.97 -10.53 3.61
CA VAL A 145 -8.41 -11.05 4.87
C VAL A 145 -7.32 -10.10 5.34
N PHE A 146 -7.53 -9.46 6.49
CA PHE A 146 -6.51 -8.64 7.14
C PHE A 146 -5.77 -9.44 8.20
N LEU A 147 -4.61 -8.93 8.64
CA LEU A 147 -3.89 -9.55 9.75
C LEU A 147 -4.75 -9.64 11.02
N ALA A 148 -5.62 -8.67 11.26
CA ALA A 148 -6.53 -8.67 12.41
C ALA A 148 -7.54 -9.83 12.41
N ASP A 149 -7.76 -10.49 11.28
CA ASP A 149 -8.71 -11.61 11.15
C ASP A 149 -8.05 -12.96 11.48
N LEU A 150 -6.73 -12.98 11.74
CA LEU A 150 -5.93 -14.18 11.95
C LEU A 150 -5.55 -14.40 13.41
N ARG A 151 -5.19 -15.64 13.76
CA ARG A 151 -4.68 -15.95 15.11
C ARG A 151 -3.30 -15.32 15.33
N PRO A 152 -2.90 -14.99 16.57
CA PRO A 152 -1.61 -14.36 16.85
C PRO A 152 -0.40 -15.11 16.28
N GLU A 153 -0.41 -16.44 16.28
CA GLU A 153 0.65 -17.28 15.72
C GLU A 153 0.72 -17.14 14.20
N GLU A 154 -0.43 -17.08 13.54
CA GLU A 154 -0.54 -16.86 12.10
C GLU A 154 -0.07 -15.47 11.70
N ILE A 155 -0.37 -14.45 12.52
CA ILE A 155 0.11 -13.09 12.31
C ILE A 155 1.64 -13.05 12.40
N ARG A 156 2.23 -13.61 13.48
CA ARG A 156 3.69 -13.64 13.68
C ARG A 156 4.40 -14.37 12.55
N TYR A 157 3.92 -15.56 12.19
CA TYR A 157 4.47 -16.36 11.10
C TYR A 157 4.50 -15.54 9.81
N ARG A 158 3.39 -14.87 9.50
CA ARG A 158 3.30 -14.07 8.28
C ARG A 158 4.27 -12.90 8.31
N LEU A 159 4.23 -12.09 9.37
CA LEU A 159 5.12 -10.95 9.54
C LEU A 159 6.61 -11.32 9.44
N GLN A 160 6.99 -12.54 9.83
CA GLN A 160 8.36 -13.03 9.73
C GLN A 160 8.73 -13.56 8.35
N HIS A 161 7.83 -14.29 7.68
CA HIS A 161 8.19 -15.10 6.51
C HIS A 161 7.67 -14.56 5.17
N TYR A 162 6.64 -13.72 5.18
CA TYR A 162 6.02 -13.25 3.96
C TYR A 162 6.77 -12.03 3.40
N PHE A 163 6.83 -11.90 2.08
CA PHE A 163 7.19 -10.68 1.39
C PHE A 163 6.14 -9.61 1.65
N LYS A 164 6.59 -8.47 2.18
CA LYS A 164 5.76 -7.32 2.55
C LYS A 164 6.06 -6.14 1.64
N PHE A 165 5.05 -5.58 1.01
CA PHE A 165 5.19 -4.34 0.28
C PHE A 165 4.20 -3.27 0.71
N LEU A 166 4.61 -2.01 0.57
CA LEU A 166 3.84 -0.82 0.88
C LEU A 166 3.86 0.11 -0.34
N PHE A 167 2.72 0.70 -0.70
CA PHE A 167 2.67 1.79 -1.67
C PHE A 167 2.38 3.12 -0.98
N VAL A 168 3.25 4.10 -1.23
CA VAL A 168 3.16 5.45 -0.64
C VAL A 168 2.90 6.51 -1.70
N ARG A 169 2.30 7.62 -1.28
CA ARG A 169 1.98 8.78 -2.12
C ARG A 169 2.45 10.04 -1.40
N ASP A 170 2.72 11.11 -2.16
CA ASP A 170 2.90 12.42 -1.58
C ASP A 170 1.79 12.71 -0.54
N PRO A 171 2.14 13.11 0.71
CA PRO A 171 1.17 13.25 1.76
C PRO A 171 0.02 14.21 1.42
N LEU A 172 0.31 15.35 0.78
CA LEU A 172 -0.70 16.36 0.48
C LEU A 172 -1.49 16.01 -0.77
N GLU A 173 -0.88 15.37 -1.75
CA GLU A 173 -1.59 14.80 -2.90
C GLU A 173 -2.60 13.74 -2.43
N ARG A 174 -2.21 12.91 -1.46
CA ARG A 174 -3.10 11.93 -0.82
C ARG A 174 -4.28 12.62 -0.11
N LEU A 175 -4.03 13.68 0.65
CA LEU A 175 -5.09 14.44 1.31
C LEU A 175 -6.06 15.07 0.31
N LEU A 176 -5.55 15.70 -0.76
CA LEU A 176 -6.41 16.29 -1.79
C LEU A 176 -7.24 15.23 -2.53
N SER A 177 -6.62 14.07 -2.82
CA SER A 177 -7.31 12.94 -3.43
C SER A 177 -8.43 12.40 -2.53
N ALA A 178 -8.17 12.27 -1.23
CA ALA A 178 -9.16 11.85 -0.25
C ALA A 178 -10.30 12.87 -0.14
N TYR A 179 -9.98 14.16 -0.06
CA TYR A 179 -10.96 15.24 0.01
C TYR A 179 -11.91 15.23 -1.20
N ARG A 180 -11.37 15.24 -2.43
CA ARG A 180 -12.16 15.29 -3.66
C ARG A 180 -13.10 14.10 -3.79
N ASN A 181 -12.62 12.89 -3.49
CA ASN A 181 -13.44 11.69 -3.56
C ASN A 181 -14.48 11.67 -2.41
N LYS A 182 -14.05 11.80 -1.16
CA LYS A 182 -14.92 11.58 0.00
C LYS A 182 -15.97 12.66 0.20
N PHE A 183 -15.66 13.93 -0.09
CA PHE A 183 -16.63 15.01 0.04
C PHE A 183 -17.30 15.38 -1.29
N GLY A 184 -16.75 14.98 -2.44
CA GLY A 184 -17.38 15.23 -3.75
C GLY A 184 -18.27 14.09 -4.27
N GLU A 185 -18.02 12.84 -3.88
CA GLU A 185 -18.65 11.68 -4.52
C GLU A 185 -19.30 10.69 -3.53
N ILE A 186 -18.81 10.61 -2.29
CA ILE A 186 -19.21 9.55 -1.34
C ILE A 186 -20.14 10.09 -0.25
N ARG A 187 -21.45 9.84 -0.42
CA ARG A 187 -22.52 10.34 0.48
C ARG A 187 -22.32 9.95 1.94
N GLU A 188 -21.81 8.75 2.20
CA GLU A 188 -21.58 8.27 3.57
C GLU A 188 -20.51 9.12 4.30
N TYR A 189 -19.49 9.59 3.58
CA TYR A 189 -18.46 10.45 4.15
C TYR A 189 -18.96 11.88 4.33
N GLN A 190 -19.76 12.39 3.39
CA GLN A 190 -20.43 13.69 3.51
C GLN A 190 -21.32 13.75 4.76
N GLN A 191 -22.20 12.75 4.93
CA GLN A 191 -23.14 12.71 6.06
C GLN A 191 -22.47 12.50 7.42
N ARG A 192 -21.33 11.79 7.45
CA ARG A 192 -20.59 11.52 8.67
C ARG A 192 -19.57 12.62 8.99
N TYR A 193 -18.50 12.66 8.20
CA TYR A 193 -17.38 13.56 8.42
C TYR A 193 -17.71 14.96 7.93
N GLY A 194 -18.37 15.09 6.79
CA GLY A 194 -18.65 16.41 6.23
C GLY A 194 -19.62 17.20 7.11
N ALA A 195 -20.69 16.56 7.57
CA ALA A 195 -21.63 17.16 8.48
C ALA A 195 -20.98 17.53 9.83
N GLU A 196 -20.04 16.73 10.31
CA GLU A 196 -19.26 17.04 11.50
C GLU A 196 -18.36 18.26 11.32
N ILE A 197 -17.62 18.32 10.21
CA ILE A 197 -16.75 19.46 9.87
C ILE A 197 -17.57 20.75 9.78
N VAL A 198 -18.71 20.71 9.08
CA VAL A 198 -19.62 21.86 8.95
C VAL A 198 -20.14 22.32 10.32
N ARG A 199 -20.58 21.39 11.17
CA ARG A 199 -21.04 21.70 12.54
C ARG A 199 -19.94 22.34 13.40
N ARG A 200 -18.69 21.90 13.24
CA ARG A 200 -17.55 22.42 14.02
C ARG A 200 -17.16 23.84 13.62
N TYR A 201 -17.20 24.16 12.32
CA TYR A 201 -16.57 25.39 11.82
C TYR A 201 -17.51 26.45 11.24
N ARG A 202 -18.78 26.14 10.96
CA ARG A 202 -19.75 27.11 10.42
C ARG A 202 -20.77 27.51 11.48
N PRO A 203 -20.73 28.76 11.98
CA PRO A 203 -21.76 29.28 12.88
C PRO A 203 -23.14 29.19 12.24
N GLY A 204 -24.14 28.69 12.98
CA GLY A 204 -25.51 28.56 12.47
C GLY A 204 -25.76 27.33 11.60
N ALA A 205 -24.78 26.41 11.45
CA ALA A 205 -25.06 25.09 10.91
C ALA A 205 -26.17 24.42 11.75
N GLY A 206 -27.27 24.03 11.09
CA GLY A 206 -28.35 23.30 11.75
C GLY A 206 -27.87 21.96 12.32
N PRO A 207 -28.74 21.19 13.00
CA PRO A 207 -28.34 19.94 13.66
C PRO A 207 -27.86 18.86 12.67
N SER A 208 -28.30 18.92 11.41
CA SER A 208 -28.01 17.93 10.38
C SER A 208 -27.64 18.58 9.03
N PRO A 209 -26.46 19.21 8.91
CA PRO A 209 -26.00 19.75 7.63
C PRO A 209 -25.73 18.62 6.63
N ALA A 210 -25.86 18.90 5.33
CA ALA A 210 -25.66 17.92 4.27
C ALA A 210 -24.21 17.40 4.21
N GLY A 211 -23.24 18.30 4.44
CA GLY A 211 -21.81 17.95 4.52
C GLY A 211 -21.16 17.65 3.17
N ASP A 212 -21.83 17.98 2.06
CA ASP A 212 -21.36 17.83 0.69
C ASP A 212 -20.65 19.08 0.13
N ASP A 213 -20.62 20.16 0.91
CA ASP A 213 -20.03 21.45 0.55
C ASP A 213 -18.82 21.83 1.44
N VAL A 214 -18.21 20.86 2.11
CA VAL A 214 -16.98 21.06 2.91
C VAL A 214 -15.88 21.61 2.03
N THR A 215 -15.21 22.67 2.49
CA THR A 215 -14.05 23.24 1.78
C THR A 215 -12.76 22.50 2.14
N PHE A 216 -11.74 22.57 1.27
CA PHE A 216 -10.44 21.95 1.54
C PHE A 216 -9.77 22.55 2.78
N THR A 217 -9.94 23.85 3.02
CA THR A 217 -9.44 24.53 4.22
C THR A 217 -10.11 24.00 5.50
N GLU A 218 -11.43 23.81 5.52
CA GLU A 218 -12.13 23.22 6.67
C GLU A 218 -11.72 21.77 6.91
N PHE A 219 -11.52 21.01 5.83
CA PHE A 219 -10.99 19.65 5.92
C PHE A 219 -9.58 19.64 6.54
N LEU A 220 -8.65 20.46 6.06
CA LEU A 220 -7.31 20.53 6.65
C LEU A 220 -7.33 20.96 8.12
N ARG A 221 -8.19 21.93 8.48
CA ARG A 221 -8.40 22.34 9.87
C ARG A 221 -8.88 21.18 10.75
N TYR A 222 -9.85 20.43 10.27
CA TYR A 222 -10.29 19.18 10.91
C TYR A 222 -9.14 18.22 11.13
N LEU A 223 -8.29 18.01 10.12
CA LEU A 223 -7.13 17.13 10.26
C LEU A 223 -6.14 17.61 11.30
N VAL A 224 -5.90 18.91 11.46
CA VAL A 224 -4.97 19.42 12.49
C VAL A 224 -5.48 19.09 13.90
N GLU A 225 -6.79 19.17 14.13
CA GLU A 225 -7.41 18.97 15.44
C GLU A 225 -7.60 17.49 15.82
N GLU A 226 -7.66 16.58 14.85
CA GLU A 226 -7.89 15.14 15.13
C GLU A 226 -6.66 14.40 15.66
N ASP A 227 -6.81 13.50 16.62
CA ASP A 227 -5.73 12.60 17.03
C ASP A 227 -5.35 11.65 15.87
N PRO A 228 -4.07 11.55 15.44
CA PRO A 228 -3.64 10.60 14.42
C PRO A 228 -4.13 9.16 14.63
N GLU A 229 -4.25 8.69 15.88
CA GLU A 229 -4.74 7.33 16.17
C GLU A 229 -6.24 7.14 15.90
N ARG A 230 -7.00 8.24 15.78
CA ARG A 230 -8.45 8.24 15.54
C ARG A 230 -8.83 8.66 14.12
N MET A 231 -7.85 9.12 13.34
CA MET A 231 -8.07 9.52 11.96
C MET A 231 -8.60 8.36 11.10
N ASN A 232 -9.40 8.70 10.09
CA ASN A 232 -9.77 7.73 9.06
C ASN A 232 -8.52 7.36 8.25
N GLU A 233 -8.45 6.11 7.82
CA GLU A 233 -7.37 5.52 7.03
C GLU A 233 -7.04 6.29 5.74
N HIS A 234 -7.99 7.04 5.17
CA HIS A 234 -7.76 7.82 3.97
C HIS A 234 -6.92 9.08 4.17
N TRP A 235 -6.89 9.63 5.39
CA TRP A 235 -6.10 10.80 5.73
C TRP A 235 -5.14 10.58 6.90
N MET A 236 -5.23 9.48 7.65
CA MET A 236 -4.23 9.12 8.66
C MET A 236 -2.83 9.06 8.03
N PRO A 237 -1.77 9.64 8.65
CA PRO A 237 -0.41 9.52 8.13
C PRO A 237 -0.01 8.05 7.90
N VAL A 238 0.68 7.78 6.81
CA VAL A 238 1.16 6.44 6.42
C VAL A 238 2.07 5.86 7.49
N TYR A 239 2.89 6.69 8.15
CA TYR A 239 3.69 6.30 9.30
C TYR A 239 2.84 5.65 10.41
N HIS A 240 1.72 6.28 10.77
CA HIS A 240 0.82 5.77 11.81
C HIS A 240 0.06 4.53 11.35
N LEU A 241 -0.37 4.52 10.09
CA LEU A 241 -1.17 3.44 9.52
C LEU A 241 -0.37 2.15 9.28
N CYS A 242 0.86 2.30 8.80
CA CYS A 242 1.68 1.18 8.29
C CYS A 242 2.89 0.84 9.16
N GLN A 243 3.24 1.71 10.12
CA GLN A 243 4.28 1.48 11.12
C GLN A 243 5.59 0.94 10.52
N PRO A 244 6.24 1.68 9.60
CA PRO A 244 7.40 1.21 8.84
C PRO A 244 8.66 0.95 9.68
N CYS A 245 8.66 1.35 10.95
CA CYS A 245 9.71 0.97 11.91
C CYS A 245 9.40 -0.38 12.60
N ALA A 246 8.14 -0.68 12.88
CA ALA A 246 7.71 -1.93 13.50
C ALA A 246 7.57 -3.08 12.49
N VAL A 247 7.35 -2.77 11.21
CA VAL A 247 7.17 -3.77 10.14
C VAL A 247 8.28 -3.65 9.12
N HIS A 248 9.01 -4.74 8.89
CA HIS A 248 10.05 -4.79 7.87
C HIS A 248 9.46 -4.99 6.47
N TYR A 249 9.24 -3.90 5.73
CA TYR A 249 8.81 -3.96 4.33
C TYR A 249 9.97 -4.39 3.42
N ASN A 250 9.74 -5.40 2.59
CA ASN A 250 10.66 -5.85 1.55
C ASN A 250 10.71 -4.86 0.37
N PHE A 251 9.60 -4.17 0.11
CA PHE A 251 9.52 -3.16 -0.93
C PHE A 251 8.62 -2.00 -0.53
N VAL A 252 9.01 -0.78 -0.92
CA VAL A 252 8.17 0.41 -0.82
C VAL A 252 8.03 0.97 -2.24
N GLY A 253 6.86 0.82 -2.85
CA GLY A 253 6.53 1.41 -4.14
C GLY A 253 5.92 2.79 -3.98
N THR A 254 5.82 3.55 -5.06
CA THR A 254 5.19 4.87 -5.03
C THR A 254 4.03 5.01 -6.01
N TYR A 255 3.14 5.96 -5.75
CA TYR A 255 1.98 6.23 -6.61
C TYR A 255 2.35 6.83 -7.96
N GLU A 256 3.46 7.56 -8.01
CA GLU A 256 4.02 8.14 -9.23
C GLU A 256 4.48 7.06 -10.21
N ARG A 257 4.83 5.87 -9.69
CA ARG A 257 5.27 4.69 -10.46
C ARG A 257 4.38 3.48 -10.26
N LEU A 258 3.12 3.69 -9.84
CA LEU A 258 2.25 2.62 -9.36
C LEU A 258 2.23 1.40 -10.28
N GLU A 259 2.07 1.59 -11.58
CA GLU A 259 2.03 0.50 -12.56
C GLU A 259 3.36 -0.26 -12.66
N ALA A 260 4.48 0.46 -12.79
CA ALA A 260 5.80 -0.15 -12.92
C ALA A 260 6.19 -0.89 -11.63
N ASP A 261 6.02 -0.24 -10.49
CA ASP A 261 6.33 -0.78 -9.17
C ASP A 261 5.42 -1.97 -8.82
N ALA A 262 4.12 -1.93 -9.17
CA ALA A 262 3.21 -3.06 -8.97
C ALA A 262 3.55 -4.25 -9.87
N ASN A 263 3.86 -4.02 -11.15
CA ASN A 263 4.32 -5.07 -12.05
C ASN A 263 5.64 -5.70 -11.58
N GLN A 264 6.55 -4.90 -11.02
CA GLN A 264 7.79 -5.42 -10.45
C GLN A 264 7.53 -6.30 -9.21
N VAL A 265 6.61 -5.89 -8.34
CA VAL A 265 6.15 -6.72 -7.22
C VAL A 265 5.56 -8.02 -7.75
N LEU A 266 4.66 -7.99 -8.74
CA LEU A 266 4.08 -9.19 -9.35
C LEU A 266 5.15 -10.17 -9.85
N GLU A 267 6.22 -9.67 -10.47
CA GLU A 267 7.34 -10.50 -10.91
C GLU A 267 8.09 -11.13 -9.72
N TRP A 268 8.45 -10.34 -8.71
CA TRP A 268 9.22 -10.83 -7.55
C TRP A 268 8.50 -11.90 -6.77
N VAL A 269 7.16 -11.86 -6.79
CA VAL A 269 6.32 -12.75 -6.00
C VAL A 269 5.94 -14.02 -6.76
N GLY A 270 6.43 -14.14 -8.00
CA GLY A 270 6.17 -15.28 -8.87
C GLY A 270 4.75 -15.32 -9.40
N ALA A 271 4.08 -14.17 -9.55
CA ALA A 271 2.77 -14.13 -10.17
C ALA A 271 2.85 -14.65 -11.61
N PRO A 272 1.79 -15.31 -12.13
CA PRO A 272 1.78 -15.79 -13.50
C PRO A 272 2.07 -14.65 -14.50
N PRO A 273 2.81 -14.90 -15.60
CA PRO A 273 3.25 -13.83 -16.51
C PRO A 273 2.12 -13.00 -17.16
N HIS A 274 0.90 -13.55 -17.19
CA HIS A 274 -0.29 -12.91 -17.73
C HIS A 274 -1.00 -11.99 -16.73
N VAL A 275 -0.69 -12.11 -15.43
CA VAL A 275 -1.19 -11.18 -14.40
C VAL A 275 -0.34 -9.92 -14.44
N ARG A 276 -0.99 -8.79 -14.72
CA ARG A 276 -0.35 -7.47 -14.83
C ARG A 276 -1.16 -6.43 -14.09
N PHE A 277 -0.50 -5.35 -13.69
CA PHE A 277 -1.19 -4.19 -13.13
C PHE A 277 -2.19 -3.63 -14.16
N PRO A 278 -3.46 -3.43 -13.79
CA PRO A 278 -4.48 -2.99 -14.73
C PRO A 278 -4.20 -1.58 -15.23
N ALA A 279 -4.45 -1.33 -16.51
CA ALA A 279 -4.38 0.02 -17.06
C ALA A 279 -5.37 0.94 -16.32
N ARG A 280 -4.93 2.17 -16.03
CA ARG A 280 -5.75 3.19 -15.39
C ARG A 280 -7.01 3.45 -16.22
N GLN A 281 -8.19 3.51 -15.60
CA GLN A 281 -9.40 3.78 -16.35
C GLN A 281 -9.43 5.21 -16.89
N ALA A 282 -9.92 5.37 -18.12
CA ALA A 282 -9.96 6.67 -18.80
C ALA A 282 -10.79 7.74 -18.09
N TRP A 283 -11.75 7.33 -17.24
CA TRP A 283 -12.61 8.26 -16.48
C TRP A 283 -11.95 8.76 -15.18
N TYR A 284 -10.94 8.05 -14.66
CA TYR A 284 -10.28 8.44 -13.41
C TYR A 284 -9.28 9.58 -13.67
N ARG A 285 -9.52 10.72 -13.02
CA ARG A 285 -8.65 11.90 -13.10
C ARG A 285 -7.89 12.07 -11.78
N PRO A 286 -6.60 11.71 -11.70
CA PRO A 286 -5.81 11.93 -10.50
C PRO A 286 -5.68 13.43 -10.21
N ALA A 287 -5.36 13.77 -8.95
CA ALA A 287 -4.94 15.13 -8.62
C ALA A 287 -3.66 15.44 -9.42
N SER A 288 -3.69 16.51 -10.21
CA SER A 288 -2.49 16.99 -10.92
C SER A 288 -1.64 17.87 -10.01
N PRO A 289 -0.33 18.02 -10.27
CA PRO A 289 0.52 18.95 -9.55
C PRO A 289 -0.04 20.38 -9.51
N GLU A 290 -0.65 20.84 -10.61
CA GLU A 290 -1.25 22.17 -10.72
C GLU A 290 -2.51 22.27 -9.84
N SER A 291 -3.34 21.23 -9.84
CA SER A 291 -4.53 21.15 -8.98
C SER A 291 -4.15 21.15 -7.51
N LEU A 292 -3.08 20.43 -7.14
CA LEU A 292 -2.54 20.42 -5.79
C LEU A 292 -2.02 21.80 -5.39
N HIS A 293 -1.18 22.41 -6.24
CA HIS A 293 -0.64 23.75 -6.02
C HIS A 293 -1.75 24.78 -5.80
N TYR A 294 -2.77 24.80 -6.66
CA TYR A 294 -3.92 25.70 -6.52
C TYR A 294 -4.63 25.54 -5.15
N HIS A 295 -4.88 24.31 -4.71
CA HIS A 295 -5.54 24.06 -3.44
C HIS A 295 -4.66 24.47 -2.26
N LEU A 296 -3.37 24.16 -2.30
CA LEU A 296 -2.43 24.54 -1.24
C LEU A 296 -2.29 26.05 -1.14
N CYS A 297 -2.16 26.76 -2.25
CA CYS A 297 -2.04 28.21 -2.27
C CYS A 297 -3.33 28.95 -1.87
N SER A 298 -4.49 28.26 -1.90
CA SER A 298 -5.76 28.79 -1.41
C SER A 298 -5.94 28.63 0.11
N VAL A 299 -5.08 27.87 0.77
CA VAL A 299 -5.16 27.61 2.22
C VAL A 299 -4.34 28.66 2.99
N PRO A 300 -4.85 29.20 4.12
CA PRO A 300 -4.07 30.09 4.96
C PRO A 300 -2.72 29.46 5.36
N ARG A 301 -1.63 30.20 5.17
CA ARG A 301 -0.27 29.69 5.43
C ARG A 301 -0.08 29.16 6.86
N ALA A 302 -0.70 29.81 7.85
CA ALA A 302 -0.66 29.35 9.24
C ALA A 302 -1.23 27.93 9.37
N LEU A 303 -2.35 27.64 8.70
CA LEU A 303 -2.93 26.31 8.72
C LEU A 303 -2.02 25.27 8.05
N LEU A 304 -1.35 25.62 6.95
CA LEU A 304 -0.36 24.73 6.34
C LEU A 304 0.82 24.45 7.28
N GLN A 305 1.27 25.45 8.04
CA GLN A 305 2.32 25.29 9.05
C GLN A 305 1.92 24.34 10.19
N ASP A 306 0.61 24.20 10.45
CA ASP A 306 0.09 23.24 11.44
C ASP A 306 -0.12 21.84 10.83
N VAL A 307 -0.50 21.76 9.56
CA VAL A 307 -0.69 20.49 8.84
C VAL A 307 0.64 19.77 8.60
N LEU A 308 1.68 20.49 8.13
CA LEU A 308 2.94 19.87 7.71
C LEU A 308 3.63 19.04 8.81
N PRO A 309 3.77 19.51 10.06
CA PRO A 309 4.33 18.72 11.16
C PRO A 309 3.60 17.39 11.39
N LYS A 310 2.29 17.36 11.15
CA LYS A 310 1.47 16.15 11.35
C LYS A 310 1.81 15.02 10.40
N TYR A 311 2.32 15.36 9.21
CA TYR A 311 2.71 14.42 8.15
C TYR A 311 4.23 14.39 7.93
N ILE A 312 5.03 15.03 8.78
CA ILE A 312 6.47 15.23 8.54
C ILE A 312 7.24 13.92 8.42
N LEU A 313 6.81 12.89 9.15
CA LEU A 313 7.41 11.56 9.07
C LEU A 313 7.11 10.89 7.73
N ASP A 314 5.94 11.11 7.14
CA ASP A 314 5.65 10.59 5.80
C ASP A 314 6.56 11.25 4.76
N PHE A 315 6.70 12.59 4.81
CA PHE A 315 7.63 13.31 3.93
C PHE A 315 9.05 12.78 4.06
N SER A 316 9.55 12.68 5.29
CA SER A 316 10.94 12.31 5.56
C SER A 316 11.22 10.84 5.25
N LEU A 317 10.38 9.93 5.75
CA LEU A 317 10.60 8.49 5.61
C LEU A 317 10.41 7.99 4.18
N PHE A 318 9.59 8.68 3.39
CA PHE A 318 9.29 8.29 2.01
C PHE A 318 9.95 9.17 0.95
N ALA A 319 10.83 10.08 1.37
CA ALA A 319 11.61 10.97 0.52
C ALA A 319 10.75 11.87 -0.39
N TYR A 320 9.59 12.32 0.11
CA TYR A 320 8.78 13.33 -0.57
C TYR A 320 9.29 14.74 -0.26
N PRO A 321 9.35 15.63 -1.26
CA PRO A 321 9.70 17.02 -1.02
C PRO A 321 8.59 17.72 -0.25
N LEU A 322 8.96 18.68 0.61
CA LEU A 322 7.98 19.59 1.19
C LEU A 322 7.38 20.47 0.09
N PRO A 323 6.08 20.82 0.15
CA PRO A 323 5.45 21.63 -0.87
C PRO A 323 6.04 23.05 -0.88
N ASN A 324 6.24 23.61 -2.07
CA ASN A 324 6.65 25.00 -2.21
C ASN A 324 5.44 25.94 -2.13
N VAL A 325 5.14 26.41 -0.91
CA VAL A 325 4.00 27.31 -0.61
C VAL A 325 4.48 28.70 -0.15
N THR A 326 5.63 29.15 -0.67
CA THR A 326 6.08 30.53 -0.42
C THR A 326 5.14 31.54 -1.09
N ARG A 327 5.23 32.82 -0.69
CA ARG A 327 4.42 33.88 -1.31
C ARG A 327 4.72 34.00 -2.81
N GLU A 328 5.99 33.83 -3.17
CA GLU A 328 6.46 33.83 -4.55
C GLU A 328 5.92 32.61 -5.30
N ALA A 329 5.95 31.42 -4.71
CA ALA A 329 5.41 30.22 -5.36
C ALA A 329 3.89 30.30 -5.57
N CYS A 330 3.17 30.92 -4.65
CA CYS A 330 1.71 30.96 -4.64
C CYS A 330 1.07 32.16 -5.35
N HIS A 331 1.86 33.03 -6.01
CA HIS A 331 1.44 34.26 -6.71
C HIS A 331 -0.09 34.48 -6.80
N GLN A 332 -0.60 35.20 -5.79
CA GLN A 332 -1.72 36.13 -5.90
C GLN A 332 -1.15 37.54 -6.01
#